data_AF-A0A7W1QGN7-F1
#
_entry.id   AF-A0A7W1QGN7-F1
#
_cell.length_a   1.000
_cell.length_b   1.000
_cell.length_c   1.000
_cell.angle_alpha   90.00
_cell.angle_beta   90.00
_cell.angle_gamma   90.00
#
_symmetry.space_group_name_H-M   'P 1'
#
loop_
_entity.id
_entity.type
_entity.pdbx_description
1 polymer ?
#
loop_
_entity_poly.entity_id
_entity_poly.type
_entity_poly.pdbx_seq_one_letter_code
_entity_poly.pdbx_strand_id
1 'polypeptide(L)'
;MDAVADGDPEAMGLLEGAASTLGGGFLAVRSSAMGEDSSVASFAGQHRSLLNVLADRVATAVAEVRQSGHSARARAYRQRLGVPGAARIGVVIQDMVDADVAGVLFRPNPVTGADEIVIESAWGLGEAVANGLVTPDLFRLSLEGELLERRRGVKDVQVRPAPGGGTIARPVPAATARAMSLDDRGLADLRRLATICTDVFGGSQDLEWALADRAVWLMQRRAVTATAPRGV
;
A
#
# COMPACT_ATOMS: atom_id res chain seq x y z
N MET A 1 -0.85 -10.03 21.01
CA MET A 1 0.17 -9.15 20.40
C MET A 1 1.42 -9.08 21.24
N ASP A 2 1.36 -8.61 22.50
CA ASP A 2 2.55 -8.58 23.37
C ASP A 2 3.07 -9.99 23.67
N ALA A 3 2.20 -10.93 24.03
CA ALA A 3 2.57 -12.35 24.18
C ALA A 3 3.27 -12.95 22.94
N VAL A 4 2.80 -12.63 21.73
CA VAL A 4 3.45 -13.07 20.47
C VAL A 4 4.84 -12.44 20.32
N ALA A 5 4.98 -11.15 20.62
CA ALA A 5 6.25 -10.45 20.56
C ALA A 5 7.24 -10.92 21.64
N ASP A 6 6.75 -11.38 22.78
CA ASP A 6 7.54 -11.94 23.87
C ASP A 6 7.87 -13.43 23.67
N GLY A 7 7.40 -14.03 22.57
CA GLY A 7 7.69 -15.42 22.19
C GLY A 7 6.86 -16.47 22.91
N ASP A 8 5.67 -16.12 23.41
CA ASP A 8 4.74 -17.06 24.03
C ASP A 8 4.25 -18.12 23.02
N PRO A 9 4.56 -19.42 23.22
CA PRO A 9 4.28 -20.46 22.22
C PRO A 9 2.78 -20.66 21.94
N GLU A 10 1.93 -20.50 22.96
CA GLU A 10 0.48 -20.66 22.80
C GLU A 10 -0.10 -19.53 21.94
N ALA A 11 0.27 -18.28 22.24
CA ALA A 11 -0.16 -17.12 21.46
C ALA A 11 0.36 -17.18 20.01
N MET A 12 1.61 -17.63 19.79
CA MET A 12 2.15 -17.83 18.44
C MET A 12 1.38 -18.91 17.68
N GLY A 13 1.10 -20.06 18.31
CA GLY A 13 0.33 -21.13 17.70
C GLY A 13 -1.11 -20.74 17.35
N LEU A 14 -1.78 -19.97 18.22
CA LEU A 14 -3.11 -19.42 17.94
C LEU A 14 -3.09 -18.46 16.74
N LEU A 15 -2.05 -17.62 16.64
CA LEU A 15 -1.89 -16.69 15.54
C LEU A 15 -1.62 -17.41 14.21
N GLU A 16 -0.71 -18.38 14.20
CA GLU A 16 -0.41 -19.21 13.03
C GLU A 16 -1.65 -20.00 12.57
N GLY A 17 -2.39 -20.57 13.52
CA GLY A 17 -3.67 -21.23 13.27
C GLY A 17 -4.70 -20.29 12.62
N ALA A 18 -4.90 -19.10 13.17
CA ALA A 18 -5.80 -18.10 12.59
C ALA A 18 -5.33 -17.64 11.20
N ALA A 19 -4.03 -17.38 11.03
CA ALA A 19 -3.45 -16.95 9.77
C ALA A 19 -3.58 -18.03 8.68
N SER A 20 -3.53 -19.31 9.04
CA SER A 20 -3.74 -20.43 8.10
C SER A 20 -5.16 -20.53 7.54
N THR A 21 -6.13 -19.85 8.15
CA THR A 21 -7.52 -19.77 7.62
C THR A 21 -7.67 -18.74 6.50
N LEU A 22 -6.68 -17.88 6.31
CA LEU A 22 -6.61 -16.94 5.19
C LEU A 22 -6.19 -17.72 3.92
N GLY A 23 -6.97 -17.59 2.86
CA GLY A 23 -7.03 -18.56 1.76
C GLY A 23 -5.97 -18.35 0.66
N GLY A 24 -5.17 -17.29 0.74
CA GLY A 24 -4.28 -16.85 -0.34
C GLY A 24 -2.90 -17.52 -0.39
N GLY A 25 -2.57 -18.38 0.57
CA GLY A 25 -1.28 -19.09 0.64
C GLY A 25 -0.08 -18.24 1.06
N PHE A 26 -0.15 -16.91 0.89
CA PHE A 26 0.86 -15.95 1.36
C PHE A 26 0.18 -14.72 1.96
N LEU A 27 0.84 -14.09 2.93
CA LEU A 27 0.28 -13.02 3.74
C LEU A 27 1.04 -11.70 3.58
N ALA A 28 0.32 -10.59 3.72
CA ALA A 28 0.89 -9.27 3.96
C ALA A 28 0.72 -8.92 5.45
N VAL A 29 1.83 -8.60 6.12
CA VAL A 29 1.86 -8.19 7.52
C VAL A 29 2.24 -6.71 7.58
N ARG A 30 1.26 -5.86 7.90
CA ARG A 30 1.38 -4.40 7.82
C ARG A 30 1.25 -3.77 9.20
N SER A 31 2.09 -2.78 9.50
CA SER A 31 1.90 -1.92 10.67
C SER A 31 0.65 -1.06 10.52
N SER A 32 -0.04 -0.82 11.63
CA SER A 32 -1.15 0.12 11.75
C SER A 32 -1.00 0.90 13.06
N ALA A 33 -0.23 1.99 13.05
CA ALA A 33 0.07 2.75 14.24
C ALA A 33 -1.04 3.74 14.60
N MET A 34 -1.31 3.89 15.90
CA MET A 34 -2.25 4.89 16.39
C MET A 34 -1.73 6.31 16.11
N GLY A 35 -2.53 7.11 15.40
CA GLY A 35 -2.19 8.48 15.01
C GLY A 35 -1.33 8.60 13.74
N GLU A 36 -1.18 7.50 12.99
CA GLU A 36 -0.46 7.42 11.72
C GLU A 36 -1.07 8.28 10.60
N ASP A 37 -2.39 8.44 10.63
CA ASP A 37 -3.19 9.22 9.67
C ASP A 37 -3.92 10.38 10.37
N SER A 38 -3.22 11.12 11.23
CA SER A 38 -3.79 12.32 11.86
C SER A 38 -3.63 13.54 10.95
N SER A 39 -4.45 14.57 11.16
CA SER A 39 -4.30 15.88 10.49
C SER A 39 -2.94 16.55 10.75
N VAL A 40 -2.17 16.06 11.73
CA VAL A 40 -0.91 16.64 12.20
C VAL A 40 0.31 15.81 11.74
N ALA A 41 0.13 14.56 11.33
CA ALA A 41 1.23 13.67 10.96
C ALA A 41 0.79 12.55 10.01
N SER A 42 1.56 12.34 8.94
CA SER A 42 1.52 11.14 8.10
C SER A 42 2.81 10.36 8.32
N PHE A 43 2.71 9.14 8.88
CA PHE A 43 3.87 8.27 9.08
C PHE A 43 4.19 7.42 7.83
N ALA A 44 3.69 7.83 6.65
CA ALA A 44 3.96 7.15 5.39
C ALA A 44 5.46 6.86 5.21
N GLY A 45 5.80 5.59 4.97
CA GLY A 45 7.18 5.12 4.80
C GLY A 45 8.02 5.01 6.07
N GLN A 46 7.45 5.22 7.26
CA GLN A 46 8.19 5.16 8.54
C GLN A 46 8.03 3.83 9.27
N HIS A 47 6.99 3.06 8.96
CA HIS A 47 6.73 1.75 9.55
C HIS A 47 6.89 0.63 8.51
N ARG A 48 7.21 -0.57 8.99
CA ARG A 48 7.55 -1.71 8.14
C ARG A 48 6.29 -2.47 7.70
N SER A 49 6.22 -2.80 6.42
CA SER A 49 5.32 -3.83 5.88
C SER A 49 6.17 -4.99 5.38
N LEU A 50 5.74 -6.21 5.68
CA LEU A 50 6.37 -7.44 5.20
C LEU A 50 5.38 -8.13 4.26
N LEU A 51 5.82 -8.35 3.02
CA LEU A 51 5.03 -9.02 1.99
C LEU A 51 5.51 -10.44 1.79
N ASN A 52 4.61 -11.29 1.27
CA ASN A 52 4.84 -12.69 0.96
C ASN A 52 5.33 -13.47 2.19
N VAL A 53 4.63 -13.28 3.31
CA VAL A 53 4.90 -13.97 4.57
C VAL A 53 4.18 -15.31 4.56
N LEU A 54 4.91 -16.38 4.82
CA LEU A 54 4.35 -17.72 5.00
C LEU A 54 3.59 -17.80 6.33
N ALA A 55 2.53 -18.61 6.40
CA ALA A 55 1.70 -18.72 7.61
C ALA A 55 2.51 -19.13 8.85
N ASP A 56 3.47 -20.05 8.71
CA ASP A 56 4.38 -20.51 9.77
C ASP A 56 5.44 -19.47 10.17
N ARG A 57 5.49 -18.32 9.48
CA ARG A 57 6.39 -17.19 9.77
C ARG A 57 5.64 -15.95 10.25
N VAL A 58 4.31 -16.01 10.35
CA VAL A 58 3.48 -14.85 10.67
C VAL A 58 3.81 -14.27 12.04
N ALA A 59 4.08 -15.13 13.04
CA ALA A 59 4.40 -14.68 14.40
C ALA A 59 5.71 -13.88 14.43
N THR A 60 6.75 -14.36 13.75
CA THR A 60 8.01 -13.63 13.59
C THR A 60 7.81 -12.31 12.86
N ALA A 61 7.03 -12.32 11.77
CA ALA A 61 6.73 -11.11 11.01
C ALA A 61 5.98 -10.06 11.85
N VAL A 62 5.02 -10.49 12.68
CA VAL A 62 4.29 -9.62 13.62
C VAL A 62 5.24 -8.98 14.63
N ALA A 63 6.14 -9.75 15.22
CA ALA A 63 7.14 -9.24 16.17
C ALA A 63 8.04 -8.18 15.51
N GLU A 64 8.50 -8.45 14.29
CA GLU A 64 9.36 -7.55 13.53
C GLU A 64 8.65 -6.24 13.16
N VAL A 65 7.43 -6.31 12.63
CA VAL A 65 6.61 -5.14 12.30
C VAL A 65 6.35 -4.29 13.54
N ARG A 66 6.04 -4.91 14.69
CA ARG A 66 5.86 -4.20 15.97
C ARG A 66 7.17 -3.56 16.46
N GLN A 67 8.31 -4.21 16.28
CA GLN A 67 9.60 -3.63 16.66
C GLN A 67 9.95 -2.40 15.79
N SER A 68 9.49 -2.37 14.54
CA SER A 68 9.81 -1.30 13.58
C SER A 68 9.39 0.11 14.05
N GLY A 69 8.23 0.27 14.69
CA GLY A 69 7.83 1.58 15.21
C GLY A 69 8.49 1.98 16.54
N HIS A 70 9.34 1.10 17.11
CA HIS A 70 10.26 1.44 18.21
C HIS A 70 11.67 1.76 17.72
N SER A 71 11.92 1.69 16.41
CA SER A 71 13.20 2.04 15.80
C SER A 71 13.65 3.47 16.13
N ALA A 72 14.96 3.72 16.07
CA ALA A 72 15.49 5.07 16.29
C ALA A 72 14.86 6.12 15.34
N ARG A 73 14.60 5.72 14.08
CA ARG A 73 13.93 6.55 13.07
C ARG A 73 12.50 6.91 13.47
N ALA A 74 11.70 5.92 13.88
CA ALA A 74 10.33 6.14 14.32
C ALA A 74 10.26 7.03 15.58
N ARG A 75 11.15 6.80 16.56
CA ARG A 75 11.27 7.63 17.77
C ARG A 75 11.64 9.08 17.45
N ALA A 76 12.65 9.29 16.61
CA ALA A 76 13.09 10.63 16.21
C ALA A 76 11.98 11.38 15.45
N TYR A 77 11.23 10.70 14.59
CA TYR A 77 10.11 11.30 13.86
C TYR A 77 8.96 11.71 14.80
N ARG A 78 8.58 10.86 15.76
CA ARG A 78 7.58 11.21 16.80
C ARG A 78 8.00 12.41 17.64
N GLN A 79 9.28 12.47 18.04
CA GLN A 79 9.83 13.60 18.78
C GLN A 79 9.73 14.91 17.99
N ARG A 80 10.06 14.88 16.69
CA ARG A 80 9.90 16.06 15.80
C ARG A 80 8.46 16.54 15.70
N LEU A 81 7.50 15.62 15.72
CA LEU A 81 6.07 15.93 15.68
C LEU A 81 5.48 16.28 17.05
N GLY A 82 6.28 16.25 18.12
CA GLY A 82 5.81 16.53 19.49
C GLY A 82 4.82 15.49 20.02
N VAL A 83 4.76 14.28 19.45
CA VAL A 83 3.82 13.24 19.88
C VAL A 83 4.38 12.52 21.10
N PRO A 84 3.74 12.60 22.29
CA PRO A 84 4.25 12.01 23.51
C PRO A 84 4.12 10.48 23.53
N GLY A 85 4.94 9.83 24.35
CA GLY A 85 4.87 8.40 24.65
C GLY A 85 5.37 7.46 23.54
N ALA A 86 5.43 6.17 23.88
CA ALA A 86 5.81 5.11 22.97
C ALA A 86 4.77 4.92 21.85
N ALA A 87 5.23 4.43 20.69
CA ALA A 87 4.34 4.09 19.58
C ALA A 87 3.44 2.91 19.98
N ARG A 88 2.12 3.07 19.80
CA ARG A 88 1.17 1.95 19.88
C ARG A 88 0.90 1.46 18.47
N ILE A 89 1.34 0.24 18.18
CA ILE A 89 1.32 -0.34 16.84
C ILE A 89 0.37 -1.52 16.84
N GLY A 90 -0.74 -1.39 16.12
CA GLY A 90 -1.51 -2.53 15.65
C GLY A 90 -0.78 -3.20 14.49
N VAL A 91 -1.07 -4.49 14.25
CA VAL A 91 -0.56 -5.20 13.07
C VAL A 91 -1.74 -5.80 12.35
N VAL A 92 -1.83 -5.54 11.05
CA VAL A 92 -2.84 -6.08 10.16
C VAL A 92 -2.21 -7.23 9.38
N ILE A 93 -2.87 -8.38 9.40
CA ILE A 93 -2.49 -9.57 8.62
C ILE A 93 -3.58 -9.76 7.57
N GLN A 94 -3.17 -9.81 6.30
CA GLN A 94 -4.07 -9.83 5.16
C GLN A 94 -3.64 -10.95 4.21
N ASP A 95 -4.60 -11.54 3.49
CA ASP A 95 -4.28 -12.29 2.28
C ASP A 95 -3.52 -11.39 1.31
N MET A 96 -2.43 -11.89 0.75
CA MET A 96 -1.64 -11.15 -0.22
C MET A 96 -2.18 -11.37 -1.63
N VAL A 97 -2.34 -10.27 -2.37
CA VAL A 97 -2.66 -10.31 -3.81
C VAL A 97 -1.36 -10.44 -4.61
N ASP A 98 -1.22 -11.51 -5.41
CA ASP A 98 -0.14 -11.63 -6.40
C ASP A 98 -0.47 -10.75 -7.62
N ALA A 99 -0.16 -9.47 -7.50
CA ALA A 99 -0.56 -8.45 -8.45
C ALA A 99 0.17 -8.57 -9.80
N ASP A 100 -0.59 -8.46 -10.90
CA ASP A 100 -0.04 -8.21 -12.24
C ASP A 100 0.39 -6.76 -12.38
N VAL A 101 -0.42 -5.86 -11.81
CA VAL A 101 -0.21 -4.42 -11.78
C VAL A 101 -0.67 -3.90 -10.43
N ALA A 102 0.05 -2.98 -9.84
CA ALA A 102 -0.36 -2.33 -8.60
C ALA A 102 0.03 -0.86 -8.63
N GLY A 103 -0.55 -0.10 -7.71
CA GLY A 103 -0.30 1.32 -7.68
C GLY A 103 -1.09 2.07 -6.63
N VAL A 104 -1.13 3.38 -6.82
CA VAL A 104 -1.85 4.32 -5.96
C VAL A 104 -2.90 5.08 -6.78
N LEU A 105 -3.97 5.46 -6.11
CA LEU A 105 -5.03 6.29 -6.67
C LEU A 105 -5.35 7.41 -5.69
N PHE A 106 -5.38 8.64 -6.21
CA PHE A 106 -5.75 9.82 -5.45
C PHE A 106 -7.01 10.48 -6.01
N ARG A 107 -7.84 10.98 -5.09
CA ARG A 107 -8.92 11.92 -5.38
C ARG A 107 -9.08 12.88 -4.19
N PRO A 108 -9.01 14.21 -4.34
CA PRO A 108 -8.70 14.95 -5.56
C PRO A 108 -7.24 14.77 -5.99
N ASN A 109 -6.83 15.42 -7.08
CA ASN A 109 -5.43 15.47 -7.49
C ASN A 109 -4.56 15.98 -6.32
N PRO A 110 -3.56 15.21 -5.86
CA PRO A 110 -2.80 15.52 -4.66
C PRO A 110 -1.84 16.70 -4.86
N VAL A 111 -1.52 17.05 -6.11
CA VAL A 111 -0.62 18.16 -6.47
C VAL A 111 -1.40 19.45 -6.71
N THR A 112 -2.46 19.39 -7.51
CA THR A 112 -3.20 20.60 -7.95
C THR A 112 -4.45 20.88 -7.12
N GLY A 113 -4.98 19.88 -6.41
CA GLY A 113 -6.26 19.96 -5.73
C GLY A 113 -7.48 19.94 -6.65
N ALA A 114 -7.30 19.74 -7.97
CA ALA A 114 -8.39 19.62 -8.91
C ALA A 114 -9.27 18.39 -8.60
N ASP A 115 -10.58 18.50 -8.77
CA ASP A 115 -11.53 17.40 -8.54
C ASP A 115 -11.51 16.42 -9.72
N GLU A 116 -10.46 15.61 -9.73
CA GLU A 116 -10.15 14.59 -10.71
C GLU A 116 -9.50 13.40 -10.00
N ILE A 117 -9.35 12.30 -10.73
CA ILE A 117 -8.70 11.08 -10.23
C ILE A 117 -7.31 10.98 -10.85
N VAL A 118 -6.30 10.80 -10.00
CA VAL A 118 -4.92 10.57 -10.42
C VAL A 118 -4.55 9.13 -10.09
N ILE A 119 -4.05 8.39 -11.07
CA ILE A 119 -3.66 6.99 -10.94
C ILE A 119 -2.19 6.86 -11.32
N GLU A 120 -1.40 6.28 -10.42
CA GLU A 120 -0.05 5.84 -10.72
C GLU A 120 0.00 4.31 -10.67
N SER A 121 0.64 3.68 -11.65
CA SER A 121 0.69 2.20 -11.72
C SER A 121 2.02 1.66 -12.24
N ALA A 122 2.40 0.49 -11.74
CA ALA A 122 3.52 -0.28 -12.24
C ALA A 122 3.25 -1.79 -12.29
N TRP A 123 4.11 -2.52 -13.01
CA TRP A 123 4.04 -3.98 -13.09
C TRP A 123 4.41 -4.65 -11.75
N GLY A 124 3.73 -5.74 -11.42
CA GLY A 124 3.96 -6.50 -10.21
C GLY A 124 3.39 -5.84 -8.95
N LEU A 125 4.02 -6.14 -7.81
CA LEU A 125 3.60 -5.66 -6.50
C LEU A 125 3.82 -4.15 -6.32
N GLY A 126 2.95 -3.52 -5.52
CA GLY A 126 2.93 -2.07 -5.29
C GLY A 126 4.21 -1.51 -4.64
N GLU A 127 5.06 -2.37 -4.07
CA GLU A 127 6.38 -2.00 -3.54
C GLU A 127 7.24 -1.24 -4.56
N ALA A 128 7.11 -1.56 -5.86
CA ALA A 128 7.87 -0.88 -6.90
C ALA A 128 7.55 0.63 -6.94
N VAL A 129 6.27 0.98 -6.77
CA VAL A 129 5.79 2.37 -6.73
C VAL A 129 6.12 2.99 -5.38
N ALA A 130 5.73 2.33 -4.28
CA ALA A 130 5.88 2.87 -2.93
C ALA A 130 7.34 3.14 -2.54
N ASN A 131 8.28 2.30 -2.99
CA ASN A 131 9.70 2.44 -2.71
C ASN A 131 10.46 3.24 -3.79
N GLY A 132 9.78 3.80 -4.80
CA GLY A 132 10.39 4.59 -5.86
C GLY A 132 11.39 3.81 -6.73
N LEU A 133 11.17 2.50 -6.91
CA LEU A 133 12.05 1.65 -7.71
C LEU A 133 11.90 1.88 -9.22
N VAL A 134 10.75 2.45 -9.62
CA VAL A 134 10.39 2.72 -11.01
C VAL A 134 9.76 4.09 -11.15
N THR A 135 9.72 4.61 -12.37
CA THR A 135 8.80 5.71 -12.71
C THR A 135 7.49 5.08 -13.18
N PRO A 136 6.38 5.19 -12.42
CA PRO A 136 5.12 4.57 -12.79
C PRO A 136 4.48 5.22 -14.02
N ASP A 137 3.54 4.53 -14.64
CA ASP A 137 2.60 5.18 -15.55
C ASP A 137 1.67 6.10 -14.77
N LEU A 138 1.35 7.25 -15.34
CA LEU A 138 0.42 8.24 -14.78
C LEU A 138 -0.81 8.37 -15.67
N PHE A 139 -1.98 8.35 -15.05
CA PHE A 139 -3.26 8.63 -15.70
C PHE A 139 -4.02 9.67 -14.90
N ARG A 140 -4.70 10.58 -15.60
CA ARG A 140 -5.65 11.54 -15.00
C ARG A 140 -7.01 11.35 -15.64
N LEU A 141 -8.02 11.19 -14.81
CA LEU A 141 -9.40 10.99 -15.24
C LEU A 141 -10.30 12.09 -14.65
N SER A 142 -11.26 12.57 -15.43
CA SER A 142 -12.40 13.30 -14.86
C SER A 142 -13.24 12.35 -13.98
N LEU A 143 -14.14 12.90 -13.17
CA LEU A 143 -15.05 12.09 -12.36
C LEU A 143 -16.03 11.26 -13.21
N GLU A 144 -16.38 11.79 -14.37
CA GLU A 144 -17.20 11.15 -15.40
C GLU A 144 -16.43 10.04 -16.13
N GLY A 145 -15.09 10.02 -16.01
CA GLY A 145 -14.22 9.00 -16.57
C GLY A 145 -13.56 9.36 -17.90
N GLU A 146 -13.59 10.63 -18.29
CA GLU A 146 -12.82 11.11 -19.44
C GLU A 146 -11.32 11.04 -19.13
N LEU A 147 -10.52 10.51 -20.06
CA LEU A 147 -9.07 10.46 -19.93
C LEU A 147 -8.46 11.83 -20.26
N LEU A 148 -8.06 12.56 -19.22
CA LEU A 148 -7.47 13.90 -19.32
C LEU A 148 -5.98 13.84 -19.67
N GLU A 149 -5.25 12.86 -19.12
CA GLU A 149 -3.82 12.66 -19.38
C GLU A 149 -3.47 11.17 -19.29
N ARG A 150 -2.57 10.73 -20.19
CA ARG A 150 -1.91 9.43 -20.10
C ARG A 150 -0.42 9.64 -20.36
N ARG A 151 0.41 9.33 -19.37
CA ARG A 151 1.87 9.44 -19.47
C ARG A 151 2.51 8.11 -19.09
N ARG A 152 3.33 7.60 -20.01
CA ARG A 152 4.08 6.38 -19.81
C ARG A 152 5.32 6.63 -18.94
N GLY A 153 5.53 5.76 -17.96
CA GLY A 153 6.72 5.72 -17.12
C GLY A 153 7.81 4.78 -17.62
N VAL A 154 8.83 4.58 -16.78
CA VAL A 154 9.95 3.65 -16.98
C VAL A 154 9.77 2.52 -15.97
N LYS A 155 9.22 1.39 -16.45
CA LYS A 155 8.82 0.22 -15.66
C LYS A 155 9.64 -1.01 -16.03
N ASP A 156 10.96 -0.86 -16.03
CA ASP A 156 11.94 -1.89 -16.42
C ASP A 156 12.29 -2.88 -15.29
N VAL A 157 11.78 -2.63 -14.08
CA VAL A 157 11.83 -3.53 -12.94
C VAL A 157 10.41 -3.75 -12.39
N GLN A 158 10.14 -4.95 -11.90
CA GLN A 158 8.93 -5.28 -11.14
C GLN A 158 9.30 -6.03 -9.87
N VAL A 159 8.48 -5.90 -8.83
CA VAL A 159 8.62 -6.67 -7.59
C VAL A 159 7.64 -7.84 -7.64
N ARG A 160 8.11 -9.05 -7.33
CA ARG A 160 7.29 -10.27 -7.30
C ARG A 160 7.50 -11.04 -5.98
N PRO A 161 6.53 -11.87 -5.57
CA PRO A 161 6.75 -12.84 -4.50
C PRO A 161 7.95 -13.73 -4.80
N ALA A 162 8.83 -13.92 -3.81
CA ALA A 162 9.95 -14.85 -3.91
C ALA A 162 9.55 -16.27 -3.45
N PRO A 163 10.09 -17.33 -4.06
CA PRO A 163 9.93 -18.68 -3.53
C PRO A 163 10.50 -18.77 -2.10
N GLY A 164 9.71 -19.26 -1.14
CA GLY A 164 10.12 -19.39 0.26
C GLY A 164 9.90 -18.16 1.15
N GLY A 165 9.28 -17.10 0.61
CA GLY A 165 8.87 -15.91 1.37
C GLY A 165 9.66 -14.65 1.03
N GLY A 166 9.08 -13.49 1.35
CA GLY A 166 9.64 -12.18 0.97
C GLY A 166 9.48 -11.86 -0.52
N THR A 167 10.06 -10.75 -0.98
CA THR A 167 9.89 -10.28 -2.36
C THR A 167 11.23 -10.12 -3.09
N ILE A 168 11.18 -10.18 -4.42
CA ILE A 168 12.35 -10.07 -5.28
C ILE A 168 12.07 -9.11 -6.44
N ALA A 169 12.99 -8.18 -6.66
CA ALA A 169 13.00 -7.34 -7.85
C ALA A 169 13.49 -8.15 -9.05
N ARG A 170 12.75 -8.07 -10.16
CA ARG A 170 13.08 -8.74 -11.42
C ARG A 170 12.98 -7.77 -12.59
N PRO A 171 13.87 -7.89 -13.60
CA PRO A 171 13.75 -7.09 -14.81
C PRO A 171 12.45 -7.43 -15.55
N VAL A 172 11.84 -6.41 -16.14
CA VAL A 172 10.67 -6.52 -17.01
C VAL A 172 11.17 -6.56 -18.46
N PRO A 173 10.68 -7.50 -19.31
CA PRO A 173 11.04 -7.52 -20.72
C PRO A 173 10.80 -6.17 -21.39
N ALA A 174 11.73 -5.73 -22.25
CA ALA A 174 11.71 -4.37 -22.82
C ALA A 174 10.40 -4.03 -23.57
N ALA A 175 9.76 -5.01 -24.20
CA ALA A 175 8.46 -4.84 -24.84
C ALA A 175 7.36 -4.48 -23.82
N THR A 176 7.30 -5.21 -22.69
CA THR A 176 6.35 -4.99 -21.60
C THR A 176 6.66 -3.72 -20.81
N ALA A 177 7.93 -3.41 -20.56
CA ALA A 177 8.35 -2.19 -19.85
C ALA A 177 7.89 -0.91 -20.57
N ARG A 178 7.75 -0.97 -21.90
CA ARG A 178 7.28 0.13 -22.76
C ARG A 178 5.79 0.13 -23.03
N ALA A 179 5.03 -0.86 -22.55
CA ALA A 179 3.57 -0.85 -22.63
C ALA A 179 2.98 -0.04 -21.46
N MET A 180 1.73 0.44 -21.64
CA MET A 180 0.95 0.97 -20.52
C MET A 180 0.53 -0.18 -19.61
N SER A 181 0.66 -0.02 -18.29
CA SER A 181 0.25 -1.05 -17.33
C SER A 181 -1.26 -1.19 -17.17
N LEU A 182 -2.04 -0.19 -17.58
CA LEU A 182 -3.50 -0.24 -17.52
C LEU A 182 -4.12 -0.01 -18.90
N ASP A 183 -5.11 -0.83 -19.20
CA ASP A 183 -6.07 -0.61 -20.28
C ASP A 183 -7.27 0.22 -19.81
N ASP A 184 -8.17 0.55 -20.73
CA ASP A 184 -9.31 1.43 -20.43
C ASP A 184 -10.31 0.76 -19.47
N ARG A 185 -10.36 -0.59 -19.45
CA ARG A 185 -11.16 -1.34 -18.48
C ARG A 185 -10.59 -1.19 -17.07
N GLY A 186 -9.29 -1.35 -16.89
CA GLY A 186 -8.62 -1.13 -15.61
C GLY A 186 -8.82 0.28 -15.08
N LEU A 187 -8.77 1.30 -15.95
CA LEU A 187 -9.07 2.68 -15.59
C LEU A 187 -10.53 2.86 -15.14
N ALA A 188 -11.48 2.24 -15.84
CA ALA A 188 -12.90 2.29 -15.47
C ALA A 188 -13.17 1.59 -14.12
N ASP A 189 -12.55 0.44 -13.88
CA ASP A 189 -12.67 -0.31 -12.62
C ASP A 189 -12.08 0.48 -11.44
N LEU A 190 -10.93 1.14 -11.64
CA LEU A 190 -10.32 2.00 -10.63
C LEU A 190 -11.13 3.27 -10.35
N ARG A 191 -11.71 3.89 -11.38
CA ARG A 191 -12.66 5.00 -11.20
C ARG A 191 -13.85 4.57 -10.36
N ARG A 192 -14.43 3.40 -10.65
CA ARG A 192 -15.54 2.83 -9.89
C ARG A 192 -15.14 2.61 -8.42
N LEU A 193 -13.95 2.07 -8.16
CA LEU A 193 -13.42 1.91 -6.80
C LEU A 193 -13.35 3.26 -6.09
N ALA A 194 -12.79 4.28 -6.73
CA ALA A 194 -12.70 5.62 -6.16
C ALA A 194 -14.09 6.21 -5.84
N THR A 195 -15.08 6.03 -6.72
CA THR A 195 -16.47 6.44 -6.47
C THR A 195 -17.04 5.73 -5.25
N ILE A 196 -16.94 4.39 -5.18
CA ILE A 196 -17.44 3.62 -4.03
C ILE A 196 -16.79 4.09 -2.73
N CYS A 197 -15.46 4.25 -2.70
CA CYS A 197 -14.77 4.77 -1.51
C CYS A 197 -15.25 6.17 -1.14
N THR A 198 -15.51 7.04 -2.11
CA THR A 198 -16.03 8.38 -1.83
C THR A 198 -17.44 8.34 -1.27
N ASP A 199 -18.31 7.50 -1.82
CA ASP A 199 -19.70 7.38 -1.37
C ASP A 199 -19.79 6.81 0.05
N VAL A 200 -18.91 5.85 0.39
CA VAL A 200 -18.89 5.19 1.69
C VAL A 200 -18.19 6.03 2.76
N PHE A 201 -17.03 6.60 2.44
CA PHE A 201 -16.16 7.24 3.44
C PHE A 201 -16.18 8.77 3.40
N GLY A 202 -16.66 9.37 2.30
CA GLY A 202 -16.54 10.80 2.04
C GLY A 202 -15.09 11.28 1.94
N GLY A 203 -14.94 12.58 1.70
CA GLY A 203 -13.64 13.25 1.71
C GLY A 203 -12.67 12.77 0.63
N SER A 204 -11.40 13.06 0.86
CA SER A 204 -10.31 12.67 -0.04
C SER A 204 -9.96 11.19 0.09
N GLN A 205 -9.48 10.62 -1.01
CA GLN A 205 -9.08 9.24 -1.16
C GLN A 205 -7.60 9.19 -1.54
N ASP A 206 -6.83 8.45 -0.76
CA ASP A 206 -5.49 7.95 -1.07
C ASP A 206 -5.58 6.43 -0.96
N LEU A 207 -5.64 5.75 -2.09
CA LEU A 207 -5.89 4.32 -2.18
C LEU A 207 -4.65 3.59 -2.69
N GLU A 208 -4.25 2.54 -1.99
CA GLU A 208 -3.37 1.52 -2.57
C GLU A 208 -4.24 0.41 -3.15
N TRP A 209 -3.92 0.00 -4.37
CA TRP A 209 -4.70 -1.00 -5.10
C TRP A 209 -3.80 -1.99 -5.84
N ALA A 210 -4.37 -3.15 -6.13
CA ALA A 210 -3.77 -4.19 -6.94
C ALA A 210 -4.75 -4.67 -8.01
N LEU A 211 -4.25 -4.99 -9.20
CA LEU A 211 -4.96 -5.67 -10.27
C LEU A 211 -4.35 -7.07 -10.40
N ALA A 212 -5.17 -8.09 -10.17
CA ALA A 212 -4.81 -9.49 -10.34
C ALA A 212 -5.99 -10.21 -10.98
N ASP A 213 -5.73 -11.06 -11.97
CA ASP A 213 -6.77 -11.83 -12.68
C ASP A 213 -7.92 -10.94 -13.21
N ARG A 214 -7.56 -9.74 -13.69
CA ARG A 214 -8.48 -8.71 -14.21
C ARG A 214 -9.47 -8.15 -13.17
N ALA A 215 -9.25 -8.39 -11.88
CA ALA A 215 -10.01 -7.84 -10.78
C ALA A 215 -9.18 -6.80 -10.00
N VAL A 216 -9.79 -5.67 -9.68
CA VAL A 216 -9.19 -4.63 -8.84
C VAL A 216 -9.48 -4.94 -7.38
N TRP A 217 -8.44 -4.93 -6.56
CA TRP A 217 -8.47 -5.13 -5.13
C TRP A 217 -8.03 -3.85 -4.40
N LEU A 218 -8.80 -3.43 -3.41
CA LEU A 218 -8.41 -2.36 -2.49
C LEU A 218 -7.51 -2.92 -1.40
N MET A 219 -6.27 -2.42 -1.30
CA MET A 219 -5.28 -2.90 -0.32
C MET A 219 -5.25 -2.02 0.92
N GLN A 220 -5.36 -0.71 0.72
CA GLN A 220 -5.34 0.28 1.77
C GLN A 220 -6.09 1.52 1.34
N ARG A 221 -6.74 2.19 2.28
CA ARG A 221 -7.33 3.51 2.09
C ARG A 221 -6.87 4.43 3.21
N ARG A 222 -6.41 5.62 2.85
CA ARG A 222 -6.15 6.75 3.74
C ARG A 222 -6.96 7.96 3.29
N ALA A 223 -7.14 8.90 4.20
CA ALA A 223 -7.56 10.25 3.83
C ALA A 223 -6.32 11.03 3.37
N VAL A 224 -6.43 11.83 2.30
CA VAL A 224 -5.36 12.77 1.91
C VAL A 224 -5.34 13.89 2.94
N THR A 225 -4.30 13.95 3.76
CA THR A 225 -4.13 14.97 4.83
C THR A 225 -3.33 16.19 4.40
N ALA A 226 -2.65 16.14 3.24
CA ALA A 226 -1.87 17.23 2.69
C ALA A 226 -2.44 17.69 1.34
N THR A 227 -3.40 18.62 1.35
CA THR A 227 -3.63 19.48 0.19
C THR A 227 -2.61 20.61 0.23
N ALA A 228 -1.84 20.81 -0.85
CA ALA A 228 -1.02 22.01 -1.00
C ALA A 228 -1.88 23.26 -0.68
N PRO A 229 -1.34 24.26 0.04
CA PRO A 229 -2.11 25.47 0.34
C PRO A 229 -2.57 26.06 -0.99
N ARG A 230 -3.88 26.31 -1.10
CA ARG A 230 -4.45 27.06 -2.24
C ARG A 230 -3.65 28.36 -2.34
N GLY A 231 -2.93 28.53 -3.43
CA GLY A 231 -2.27 29.81 -3.72
C GLY A 231 -3.31 30.91 -3.65
N VAL A 232 -3.05 31.90 -2.81
CA VAL A 232 -3.81 33.15 -2.70
C VAL A 232 -3.64 33.95 -3.98
#